data_AF-A0A9D8L4F2-F1
#
_entry.id   AF-A0A9D8L4F2-F1
#
_cell.length_a   1.000
_cell.length_b   1.000
_cell.length_c   1.000
_cell.angle_alpha   90.00
_cell.angle_beta   90.00
_cell.angle_gamma   90.00
#
_symmetry.space_group_name_H-M   'P 1'
#
loop_
_entity.id
_entity.type
_entity.pdbx_description
1 polymer ?
#
loop_
_entity_poly.entity_id
_entity_poly.type
_entity_poly.pdbx_seq_one_letter_code
_entity_poly.pdbx_strand_id
1 'polypeptide(L)'
;MTEIALTTQRPSASAGASGLSRQTRLNDVLGWVLLVFVALVPIPFGSNRPFFWAVNAGLIGLAGIVYSACLLRLREPYRYGLARLAPSIILFLVVAAYLALQAIPLGWLLNFDQLAPYLAITTPQGATIAPTAISLAPGATWLMLLRWGTFGTFFFLVLQ
;
A
#
# COMPACT_ATOMS: atom_id res chain seq x y z
N MET A 1 16.53 -59.05 -31.47
CA MET A 1 15.44 -58.44 -30.69
C MET A 1 16.08 -57.80 -29.47
N THR A 2 16.16 -56.47 -29.44
CA THR A 2 16.94 -55.71 -28.46
C THR A 2 15.97 -55.10 -27.46
N GLU A 3 15.93 -55.63 -26.24
CA GLU A 3 15.11 -55.10 -25.15
C GLU A 3 15.71 -53.78 -24.65
N ILE A 4 14.97 -52.68 -24.86
CA ILE A 4 15.30 -51.38 -24.29
C ILE A 4 14.69 -51.34 -22.89
N ALA A 5 15.51 -51.59 -21.87
CA ALA A 5 15.13 -51.46 -20.47
C ALA A 5 14.98 -49.97 -20.12
N LEU A 6 13.75 -49.46 -20.13
CA LEU A 6 13.40 -48.13 -19.65
C LEU A 6 13.47 -48.09 -18.12
N THR A 7 14.63 -47.72 -17.60
CA THR A 7 14.80 -47.40 -16.17
C THR A 7 14.12 -46.05 -15.90
N THR A 8 12.90 -46.09 -15.37
CA THR A 8 12.17 -44.91 -14.91
C THR A 8 12.74 -44.47 -13.56
N GLN A 9 13.73 -43.57 -13.61
CA GLN A 9 14.28 -42.92 -12.43
C GLN A 9 13.22 -41.96 -11.86
N ARG A 10 12.49 -42.37 -10.81
CA ARG A 10 11.58 -41.48 -10.08
C ARG A 10 12.41 -40.36 -9.43
N PRO A 11 12.11 -39.07 -9.69
CA PRO A 11 12.77 -37.99 -8.99
C PRO A 11 12.42 -38.06 -7.51
N SER A 12 13.44 -38.06 -6.66
CA SER A 12 13.35 -38.01 -5.21
C SER A 12 12.76 -36.67 -4.77
N ALA A 13 11.45 -36.67 -4.53
CA ALA A 13 10.72 -35.55 -3.94
C ALA A 13 10.99 -35.47 -2.43
N SER A 14 12.02 -34.74 -1.99
CA SER A 14 12.15 -34.49 -0.54
C SER A 14 12.77 -33.15 -0.11
N ALA A 15 13.23 -32.29 -1.02
CA ALA A 15 13.79 -30.99 -0.63
C ALA A 15 12.83 -29.80 -0.82
N GLY A 16 11.88 -29.86 -1.77
CA GLY A 16 11.00 -28.73 -2.12
C GLY A 16 9.68 -28.61 -1.35
N ALA A 17 9.23 -29.68 -0.68
CA ALA A 17 7.91 -29.72 -0.04
C ALA A 17 7.82 -28.87 1.26
N SER A 18 8.95 -28.64 1.94
CA SER A 18 8.99 -27.93 3.22
C SER A 18 8.86 -26.40 3.08
N GLY A 19 9.39 -25.81 2.00
CA GLY A 19 9.25 -24.38 1.68
C GLY A 19 7.82 -24.03 1.25
N LEU A 20 7.26 -24.81 0.33
CA LEU A 20 5.85 -24.67 -0.08
C LEU A 20 4.89 -24.71 1.13
N SER A 21 5.13 -25.61 2.09
CA SER A 21 4.32 -25.71 3.31
C SER A 21 4.40 -24.48 4.22
N ARG A 22 5.56 -23.80 4.30
CA ARG A 22 5.76 -22.63 5.16
C ARG A 22 5.14 -21.38 4.56
N GLN A 23 5.33 -21.16 3.26
CA GLN A 23 4.67 -20.07 2.55
C GLN A 23 3.15 -20.17 2.63
N THR A 24 2.59 -21.36 2.40
CA THR A 24 1.15 -21.60 2.51
C THR A 24 0.61 -21.21 3.90
N ARG A 25 1.28 -21.62 4.98
CA ARG A 25 0.86 -21.25 6.35
C ARG A 25 0.90 -19.74 6.60
N LEU A 26 1.93 -19.05 6.09
CA LEU A 26 2.03 -17.60 6.25
C LEU A 26 0.89 -16.89 5.51
N ASN A 27 0.57 -17.35 4.31
CA ASN A 27 -0.52 -16.79 3.50
C ASN A 27 -1.89 -17.10 4.11
N ASP A 28 -2.09 -18.29 4.68
CA ASP A 28 -3.32 -18.64 5.39
C ASP A 28 -3.53 -17.72 6.61
N VAL A 29 -2.48 -17.47 7.40
CA VAL A 29 -2.53 -16.54 8.53
C VAL A 29 -2.81 -15.12 8.07
N LEU A 30 -2.14 -14.65 6.99
CA LEU A 30 -2.40 -13.34 6.41
C LEU A 30 -3.86 -13.22 5.97
N GLY A 31 -4.40 -14.23 5.28
CA GLY A 31 -5.79 -14.26 4.85
C GLY A 31 -6.77 -14.11 6.00
N TRP A 32 -6.55 -14.82 7.11
CA TRP A 32 -7.36 -14.66 8.32
C TRP A 32 -7.25 -13.27 8.94
N VAL A 33 -6.05 -12.69 9.01
CA VAL A 33 -5.83 -11.33 9.51
C VAL A 33 -6.61 -10.31 8.66
N LEU A 34 -6.55 -10.43 7.33
CA LEU A 34 -7.26 -9.55 6.42
C LEU A 34 -8.79 -9.73 6.52
N LEU A 35 -9.27 -10.96 6.70
CA LEU A 35 -10.70 -11.24 6.87
C LEU A 35 -11.24 -10.63 8.16
N VAL A 36 -10.53 -10.81 9.28
CA VAL A 36 -10.88 -10.18 10.56
C VAL A 36 -10.85 -8.66 10.43
N PHE A 37 -9.83 -8.10 9.77
CA PHE A 37 -9.76 -6.67 9.52
C PHE A 37 -11.01 -6.17 8.77
N VAL A 38 -11.38 -6.80 7.65
CA VAL A 38 -12.57 -6.43 6.86
C VAL A 38 -13.85 -6.55 7.68
N ALA A 39 -13.99 -7.61 8.48
CA ALA A 39 -15.14 -7.81 9.35
C ALA A 39 -15.28 -6.73 10.44
N LEU A 40 -14.16 -6.12 10.85
CA LEU A 40 -14.14 -5.04 11.84
C LEU A 40 -14.38 -3.64 11.23
N VAL A 41 -14.21 -3.46 9.92
CA VAL A 41 -14.44 -2.16 9.25
C VAL A 41 -15.82 -1.55 9.55
N PRO A 42 -16.95 -2.29 9.57
CA PRO A 42 -18.28 -1.74 9.87
C PRO A 42 -18.44 -1.22 11.31
N ILE A 43 -17.58 -1.64 12.25
CA ILE A 43 -17.74 -1.40 13.68
C ILE A 43 -16.75 -0.27 14.06
N PRO A 44 -17.26 0.94 14.32
CA PRO A 44 -16.65 2.29 14.26
C PRO A 44 -15.51 2.65 13.28
N PHE A 45 -14.78 1.69 12.70
CA PHE A 45 -13.65 1.93 11.80
C PHE A 45 -14.04 2.43 10.40
N GLY A 46 -15.33 2.40 10.06
CA GLY A 46 -15.93 2.97 8.86
C GLY A 46 -16.42 4.41 9.02
N SER A 47 -16.23 5.04 10.19
CA SER A 47 -16.58 6.44 10.40
C SER A 47 -15.74 7.35 9.50
N ASN A 48 -16.32 8.42 8.94
CA ASN A 48 -15.60 9.38 8.09
C ASN A 48 -14.61 10.28 8.89
N ARG A 49 -14.23 9.89 10.11
CA ARG A 49 -13.28 10.63 10.93
C ARG A 49 -11.84 10.29 10.54
N PRO A 50 -10.95 11.28 10.38
CA PRO A 50 -9.55 11.05 10.01
C PRO A 50 -8.80 10.09 10.95
N PHE A 51 -9.13 10.10 12.25
CA PHE A 51 -8.48 9.26 13.25
C PHE A 51 -8.61 7.76 12.96
N PHE A 52 -9.81 7.26 12.68
CA PHE A 52 -10.03 5.83 12.41
C PHE A 52 -9.34 5.38 11.12
N TRP A 53 -9.30 6.24 10.11
CA TRP A 53 -8.53 5.98 8.89
C TRP A 53 -7.04 5.83 9.19
N ALA A 54 -6.46 6.71 10.03
CA ALA A 54 -5.06 6.61 10.42
C ALA A 54 -4.75 5.30 11.15
N VAL A 55 -5.65 4.85 12.04
CA VAL A 55 -5.52 3.55 12.72
C VAL A 55 -5.56 2.40 11.71
N ASN A 56 -6.53 2.40 10.80
CA ASN A 56 -6.65 1.37 9.76
C ASN A 56 -5.40 1.30 8.86
N ALA A 57 -4.89 2.46 8.44
CA ALA A 57 -3.66 2.55 7.66
C ALA A 57 -2.46 1.99 8.44
N GLY A 58 -2.36 2.30 9.73
CA GLY A 58 -1.33 1.76 10.60
C GLY A 58 -1.39 0.24 10.71
N LEU A 59 -2.58 -0.33 10.90
CA LEU A 59 -2.77 -1.78 10.99
C LEU A 59 -2.41 -2.50 9.69
N ILE A 60 -2.92 -2.03 8.55
CA ILE A 60 -2.62 -2.62 7.23
C ILE A 60 -1.16 -2.43 6.84
N GLY A 61 -0.59 -1.24 7.09
CA GLY A 61 0.82 -0.97 6.86
C GLY A 61 1.73 -1.89 7.69
N LEU A 62 1.41 -2.07 8.97
CA LEU A 62 2.14 -2.98 9.85
C LEU A 62 2.03 -4.43 9.38
N ALA A 63 0.84 -4.90 9.01
CA ALA A 63 0.65 -6.23 8.46
C ALA A 63 1.51 -6.45 7.19
N GLY A 64 1.57 -5.45 6.31
CA GLY A 64 2.40 -5.48 5.11
C GLY A 64 3.90 -5.56 5.40
N ILE A 65 4.39 -4.78 6.35
CA ILE A 65 5.79 -4.82 6.80
C ILE A 65 6.12 -6.18 7.41
N VAL A 66 5.29 -6.68 8.33
CA VAL A 66 5.50 -7.97 9.00
C VAL A 66 5.51 -9.11 7.98
N TYR A 67 4.53 -9.16 7.07
CA TYR A 67 4.47 -10.17 6.01
C TYR A 67 5.71 -10.14 5.13
N SER A 68 6.11 -8.96 4.65
CA SER A 68 7.28 -8.79 3.78
C SER A 68 8.58 -9.18 4.50
N ALA A 69 8.73 -8.80 5.77
CA ALA A 69 9.87 -9.18 6.59
C ALA A 69 9.94 -10.70 6.84
N CYS A 70 8.80 -11.35 7.03
CA CYS A 70 8.71 -12.81 7.13
C CYS A 70 9.16 -13.50 5.84
N LEU A 71 8.69 -13.06 4.66
CA LEU A 71 9.14 -13.61 3.38
C LEU A 71 10.64 -13.43 3.18
N LEU A 72 11.16 -12.23 3.46
CA LEU A 72 12.59 -11.93 3.34
C LEU A 72 13.44 -12.85 4.23
N ARG A 73 12.99 -13.13 5.46
CA ARG A 73 13.66 -14.07 6.38
C ARG A 73 13.60 -15.52 5.88
N LEU A 74 12.50 -15.92 5.25
CA LEU A 74 12.35 -17.24 4.64
C LEU A 74 13.07 -17.37 3.28
N ARG A 75 13.52 -16.24 2.70
CA ARG A 75 14.07 -16.14 1.33
C ARG A 75 13.11 -16.67 0.27
N GLU A 76 11.81 -16.53 0.53
CA GLU A 76 10.76 -16.94 -0.38
C GLU A 76 10.33 -15.76 -1.26
N PRO A 77 10.07 -15.98 -2.56
CA PRO A 77 9.54 -14.94 -3.42
C PRO A 77 8.07 -14.66 -3.08
N TYR A 78 7.62 -13.45 -3.39
CA TYR A 78 6.19 -13.12 -3.40
C TYR A 78 5.43 -14.08 -4.33
N ARG A 79 4.23 -14.52 -3.93
CA ARG A 79 3.36 -15.41 -4.73
C ARG A 79 3.09 -14.80 -6.09
N TYR A 80 2.79 -13.51 -6.11
CA TYR A 80 2.77 -12.71 -7.33
C TYR A 80 3.97 -11.79 -7.33
N GLY A 81 4.93 -12.10 -8.21
CA GLY A 81 6.16 -11.33 -8.35
C GLY A 81 5.89 -9.86 -8.73
N LEU A 82 6.63 -8.95 -8.11
CA LEU A 82 6.46 -7.49 -8.28
C LEU A 82 6.54 -7.02 -9.73
N ALA A 83 7.37 -7.67 -10.55
CA ALA A 83 7.50 -7.34 -11.98
C ALA A 83 6.19 -7.48 -12.76
N ARG A 84 5.32 -8.44 -12.38
CA ARG A 84 4.01 -8.64 -13.02
C ARG A 84 3.01 -7.56 -12.61
N LEU A 85 3.22 -6.97 -11.43
CA LEU A 85 2.41 -5.88 -10.90
C LEU A 85 2.99 -4.50 -11.23
N ALA A 86 4.12 -4.44 -11.93
CA ALA A 86 4.86 -3.20 -12.16
C ALA A 86 4.00 -2.08 -12.78
N PRO A 87 3.17 -2.31 -13.81
CA PRO A 87 2.32 -1.25 -14.36
C PRO A 87 1.36 -0.66 -13.31
N SER A 88 0.72 -1.52 -12.50
CA SER A 88 -0.19 -1.10 -11.43
C SER A 88 0.55 -0.38 -10.32
N ILE A 89 1.74 -0.86 -9.93
CA ILE A 89 2.60 -0.24 -8.92
C ILE A 89 3.05 1.15 -9.40
N ILE A 90 3.48 1.29 -10.66
CA ILE A 90 3.91 2.57 -11.23
C ILE A 90 2.75 3.56 -11.20
N LEU A 91 1.57 3.19 -11.72
CA LEU A 91 0.40 4.07 -11.70
C LEU A 91 0.02 4.45 -10.27
N PHE A 92 0.04 3.49 -9.34
CA PHE A 92 -0.22 3.73 -7.93
C PHE A 92 0.77 4.73 -7.32
N LEU A 93 2.06 4.58 -7.59
CA LEU A 93 3.12 5.46 -7.08
C LEU A 93 3.08 6.84 -7.72
N VAL A 94 2.72 6.96 -8.99
CA VAL A 94 2.53 8.26 -9.65
C VAL A 94 1.43 9.05 -8.96
N VAL A 95 0.28 8.43 -8.67
CA VAL A 95 -0.81 9.09 -7.94
C VAL A 95 -0.38 9.43 -6.51
N ALA A 96 0.29 8.51 -5.81
CA ALA A 96 0.78 8.76 -4.46
C ALA A 96 1.78 9.93 -4.41
N ALA A 97 2.73 9.97 -5.35
CA ALA A 97 3.71 11.04 -5.48
C ALA A 97 3.04 12.38 -5.79
N TYR A 98 2.02 12.37 -6.67
CA TYR A 98 1.27 13.57 -6.99
C TYR A 98 0.47 14.09 -5.79
N LEU A 99 -0.21 13.23 -5.02
CA LEU A 99 -0.90 13.61 -3.79
C LEU A 99 0.07 14.16 -2.73
N ALA A 100 1.24 13.54 -2.58
CA ALA A 100 2.27 14.03 -1.67
C ALA A 100 2.76 15.42 -2.11
N LEU A 101 3.09 15.59 -3.40
CA LEU A 101 3.52 16.87 -3.96
C LEU A 101 2.47 17.97 -3.76
N GLN A 102 1.18 17.63 -3.92
CA GLN A 102 0.09 18.58 -3.70
C GLN A 102 -0.04 19.05 -2.24
N ALA A 103 0.29 18.17 -1.28
CA ALA A 103 0.07 18.40 0.13
C ALA A 103 1.31 18.93 0.88
N ILE A 104 2.50 18.84 0.27
CA ILE A 104 3.71 19.47 0.80
C ILE A 104 3.49 20.99 0.87
N PRO A 105 3.81 21.62 2.02
CA PRO A 105 3.74 23.07 2.15
C PRO A 105 4.90 23.70 1.36
N LEU A 106 4.78 23.78 0.04
CA LEU A 106 5.81 24.34 -0.84
C LEU A 106 5.94 25.87 -0.73
N GLY A 107 5.07 26.53 0.04
CA GLY A 107 5.08 27.98 0.16
C GLY A 107 6.43 28.56 0.60
N TRP A 108 7.15 27.88 1.50
CA TRP A 108 8.49 28.30 1.92
C TRP A 108 9.59 27.97 0.90
N LEU A 109 9.40 26.92 0.09
CA LEU A 109 10.41 26.45 -0.88
C LEU A 109 10.34 27.22 -2.20
N LEU A 110 9.13 27.61 -2.61
CA LEU A 110 8.85 28.30 -3.87
C LEU A 110 8.61 29.81 -3.69
N ASN A 111 8.89 30.35 -2.49
CA ASN A 111 8.64 31.75 -2.14
C ASN A 111 7.21 32.21 -2.47
N PHE A 112 6.20 31.39 -2.13
CA PHE A 112 4.80 31.77 -2.37
C PHE A 112 4.43 33.07 -1.67
N ASP A 113 5.15 33.50 -0.64
CA ASP A 113 4.98 34.83 -0.04
C ASP A 113 5.13 35.97 -1.05
N GLN A 114 6.02 35.82 -2.04
CA GLN A 114 6.19 36.80 -3.14
C GLN A 114 5.07 36.72 -4.18
N LEU A 115 4.46 35.53 -4.32
CA LEU A 115 3.36 35.27 -5.25
C LEU A 115 1.98 35.41 -4.58
N ALA A 116 1.94 35.55 -3.25
CA ALA A 116 0.75 35.62 -2.43
C ALA A 116 -0.20 36.75 -2.86
N PRO A 117 0.26 37.95 -3.30
CA PRO A 117 -0.63 38.98 -3.81
C PRO A 117 -1.40 38.57 -5.08
N TYR A 118 -0.83 37.66 -5.88
CA TYR A 118 -1.41 37.19 -7.14
C TYR A 118 -2.23 35.91 -6.98
N LEU A 119 -1.94 35.13 -5.93
CA LEU A 119 -2.56 33.84 -5.67
C LEU A 119 -3.57 33.87 -4.51
N ALA A 120 -3.65 34.96 -3.76
CA ALA A 120 -4.61 35.12 -2.68
C ALA A 120 -6.03 35.15 -3.22
N ILE A 121 -6.89 34.33 -2.62
CA ILE A 121 -8.32 34.29 -2.94
C ILE A 121 -9.05 35.01 -1.81
N THR A 122 -9.80 36.07 -2.17
CA THR A 122 -10.66 36.79 -1.23
C THR A 122 -12.02 36.10 -1.15
N THR A 123 -12.41 35.69 0.05
CA THR A 123 -13.74 35.11 0.26
C THR A 123 -14.83 36.19 0.25
N PRO A 124 -16.11 35.84 0.04
CA PRO A 124 -17.22 36.79 0.14
C PRO A 124 -17.32 37.49 1.52
N GLN A 125 -16.72 36.91 2.56
CA GLN A 125 -16.65 37.47 3.92
C GLN A 125 -15.43 38.40 4.12
N GLY A 126 -14.63 38.66 3.09
CA GLY A 126 -13.46 39.54 3.15
C GLY A 126 -12.19 38.89 3.72
N ALA A 127 -12.19 37.58 3.97
CA ALA A 127 -10.98 36.87 4.38
C ALA A 127 -10.08 36.58 3.17
N THR A 128 -8.78 36.82 3.30
CA THR A 128 -7.78 36.47 2.29
C THR A 128 -7.13 35.15 2.65
N ILE A 129 -7.27 34.17 1.76
CA ILE A 129 -6.61 32.87 1.89
C ILE A 129 -5.39 32.87 0.97
N ALA A 130 -4.20 32.95 1.57
CA ALA A 130 -2.95 32.76 0.84
C ALA A 130 -2.64 31.25 0.75
N PRO A 131 -2.40 30.71 -0.45
CA PRO A 131 -2.08 29.30 -0.60
C PRO A 131 -0.68 29.01 -0.05
N THR A 132 -0.57 28.05 0.87
CA THR A 132 0.72 27.56 1.40
C THR A 132 1.18 26.25 0.75
N ALA A 133 0.31 25.64 -0.07
CA ALA A 133 0.51 24.40 -0.80
C ALA A 133 -0.27 24.46 -2.12
N ILE A 134 -0.05 23.50 -3.01
CA ILE A 134 -0.80 23.39 -4.27
C ILE A 134 -2.26 23.02 -4.00
N SER A 135 -2.51 22.19 -2.98
CA SER A 135 -3.87 21.84 -2.53
C SER A 135 -4.51 22.97 -1.73
N LEU A 136 -5.80 23.23 -2.01
CA LEU A 136 -6.64 24.14 -1.22
C LEU A 136 -6.98 23.58 0.18
N ALA A 137 -6.88 22.26 0.36
CA ALA A 137 -7.12 21.58 1.64
C ALA A 137 -6.04 20.51 1.90
N PRO A 138 -4.80 20.92 2.23
CA PRO A 138 -3.66 19.99 2.36
C PRO A 138 -3.91 18.85 3.35
N GLY A 139 -4.60 19.12 4.46
CA GLY A 139 -4.98 18.10 5.44
C GLY A 139 -5.89 17.00 4.86
N ALA A 140 -6.84 17.37 3.99
CA ALA A 140 -7.69 16.40 3.30
C ALA A 140 -6.90 15.61 2.23
N THR A 141 -5.94 16.26 1.55
CA THR A 141 -5.05 15.58 0.60
C THR A 141 -4.13 14.58 1.30
N TRP A 142 -3.58 14.89 2.48
CA TRP A 142 -2.82 13.93 3.28
C TRP A 142 -3.67 12.74 3.72
N LEU A 143 -4.91 13.00 4.15
CA LEU A 143 -5.84 11.92 4.48
C LEU A 143 -6.15 11.04 3.25
N MET A 144 -6.29 11.64 2.06
CA MET A 144 -6.48 10.90 0.82
C MET A 144 -5.25 10.04 0.48
N LEU A 145 -4.04 10.56 0.64
CA LEU A 145 -2.81 9.79 0.44
C LEU A 145 -2.75 8.58 1.40
N LEU A 146 -3.14 8.78 2.65
CA LEU A 146 -3.20 7.71 3.65
C LEU A 146 -4.23 6.64 3.27
N ARG A 147 -5.41 7.04 2.78
CA ARG A 147 -6.43 6.12 2.24
C ARG A 147 -5.90 5.36 1.02
N TRP A 148 -5.27 6.07 0.09
CA TRP A 148 -4.64 5.49 -1.10
C TRP A 148 -3.61 4.43 -0.73
N GLY A 149 -2.70 4.76 0.20
CA GLY A 149 -1.73 3.83 0.80
C GLY A 149 -2.40 2.59 1.38
N THR A 150 -3.44 2.77 2.19
CA THR A 150 -4.17 1.67 2.83
C THR A 150 -4.76 0.71 1.80
N PHE A 151 -5.46 1.23 0.80
CA PHE A 151 -6.08 0.40 -0.23
C PHE A 151 -5.05 -0.31 -1.10
N GLY A 152 -3.96 0.37 -1.48
CA GLY A 152 -2.87 -0.24 -2.25
C GLY A 152 -2.18 -1.37 -1.51
N THR A 153 -1.83 -1.16 -0.24
CA THR A 153 -1.23 -2.19 0.61
C THR A 153 -2.21 -3.34 0.88
N PHE A 154 -3.47 -3.05 1.17
CA PHE A 154 -4.50 -4.08 1.36
C PHE A 154 -4.66 -4.94 0.10
N PHE A 155 -4.81 -4.32 -1.07
CA PHE A 155 -4.88 -5.02 -2.35
C PHE A 155 -3.65 -5.89 -2.59
N PHE A 156 -2.45 -5.34 -2.34
CA PHE A 156 -1.21 -6.11 -2.45
C PHE A 156 -1.25 -7.34 -1.54
N LEU A 157 -1.63 -7.18 -0.26
CA LEU A 157 -1.66 -8.29 0.68
C LEU A 157 -2.71 -9.34 0.33
N VAL A 158 -3.87 -8.97 -0.20
CA VAL A 158 -4.89 -9.91 -0.66
C VAL A 158 -4.42 -10.72 -1.86
N LEU A 159 -3.59 -10.15 -2.73
CA LEU A 159 -3.03 -10.89 -3.85
C LEU A 159 -2.01 -11.95 -3.41
N GLN A 160 -1.27 -11.71 -2.33
CA GLN A 160 -0.22 -12.60 -1.86
C GLN A 160 -0.78 -13.87 -1.21
#